data_AF-A0A382MYG5-F1
#
_entry.id   AF-A0A382MYG5-F1
#
_cell.length_a   1.000
_cell.length_b   1.000
_cell.length_c   1.000
_cell.angle_alpha   90.00
_cell.angle_beta   90.00
_cell.angle_gamma   90.00
#
_symmetry.space_group_name_H-M   'P 1'
#
loop_
_entity.id
_entity.type
_entity.pdbx_description
1 polymer ?
#
loop_
_entity_poly.entity_id
_entity_poly.type
_entity_poly.pdbx_seq_one_letter_code
_entity_poly.pdbx_strand_id
1 'polypeptide(L)' 'MLVILHPNTDESAEEFKRTWKHLQGLPEIRLQKHHVQGKGQRLTEIYLIGNTTKVDSEEIESLPSVESVIRISH' A
#
# COMPACT_ATOMS: atom_id res chain seq x y z
N MET A 1 -1.17 -7.40 6.24
CA MET A 1 -0.01 -6.96 5.43
C MET A 1 -0.02 -5.43 5.39
N LEU A 2 1.14 -4.79 5.39
CA LEU A 2 1.31 -3.35 5.40
C LEU A 2 2.07 -2.94 4.14
N VAL A 3 1.57 -1.95 3.42
CA VAL A 3 2.19 -1.40 2.21
C VAL A 3 2.58 0.03 2.52
N ILE A 4 3.85 0.35 2.30
CA ILE A 4 4.40 1.69 2.49
C ILE A 4 4.62 2.29 1.10
N LEU A 5 4.05 3.47 0.87
CA LEU A 5 4.26 4.21 -0.37
C LEU A 5 5.50 5.11 -0.26
N HIS A 6 6.00 5.54 -1.42
CA HIS A 6 7.10 6.50 -1.48
C HIS A 6 6.80 7.78 -0.67
N PRO A 7 7.83 8.41 -0.08
CA PRO A 7 7.66 9.65 0.67
C PRO A 7 7.11 10.75 -0.23
N ASN A 8 6.17 11.52 0.31
CA ASN A 8 5.48 12.59 -0.38
C ASN A 8 4.73 12.14 -1.65
N THR A 9 4.34 10.86 -1.74
CA THR A 9 3.48 10.36 -2.82
C THR A 9 2.27 11.25 -2.98
N ASP A 10 2.01 11.69 -4.22
CA ASP A 10 0.85 12.47 -4.57
C ASP A 10 -0.34 11.54 -4.87
N GLU A 11 -1.46 11.74 -4.18
CA GLU A 11 -2.64 10.87 -4.31
C GLU A 11 -3.44 11.16 -5.60
N SER A 12 -3.17 12.29 -6.26
CA SER A 12 -3.76 12.63 -7.54
C SER A 12 -2.97 12.06 -8.74
N ALA A 13 -1.73 11.64 -8.50
CA ALA A 13 -0.87 11.01 -9.50
C ALA A 13 -1.47 9.71 -10.05
N GLU A 14 -1.20 9.43 -11.33
CA GLU A 14 -1.69 8.22 -11.99
C GLU A 14 -1.11 6.95 -11.38
N GLU A 15 0.14 7.00 -10.92
CA GLU A 15 0.83 5.89 -10.26
C GLU A 15 0.11 5.47 -8.98
N PHE A 16 -0.29 6.45 -8.15
CA PHE A 16 -1.06 6.17 -6.93
C PHE A 16 -2.41 5.56 -7.27
N LYS A 17 -3.13 6.15 -8.24
CA LYS A 17 -4.45 5.64 -8.66
C LYS A 17 -4.37 4.21 -9.20
N ARG A 18 -3.32 3.87 -9.95
CA ARG A 18 -3.07 2.50 -10.44
C ARG A 18 -2.83 1.55 -9.28
N THR A 19 -1.92 1.90 -8.38
CA THR A 19 -1.61 1.12 -7.16
C THR A 19 -2.87 0.92 -6.31
N TRP A 20 -3.61 1.99 -6.04
CA TRP A 20 -4.84 1.96 -5.24
C TRP A 20 -5.93 1.09 -5.88
N LYS A 21 -6.13 1.19 -7.19
CA LYS A 21 -7.11 0.37 -7.92
C LYS A 21 -6.74 -1.11 -7.87
N HIS A 22 -5.46 -1.45 -8.00
CA HIS A 22 -4.97 -2.82 -7.87
C HIS A 22 -5.26 -3.38 -6.48
N LEU A 23 -4.91 -2.62 -5.44
CA LEU A 23 -5.18 -2.99 -4.05
C LEU A 23 -6.68 -3.14 -3.76
N GLN A 24 -7.53 -2.29 -4.34
CA GLN A 24 -8.98 -2.37 -4.17
C GLN A 24 -9.60 -3.59 -4.86
N GLY A 25 -8.93 -4.16 -5.86
CA GLY A 25 -9.34 -5.37 -6.55
C GLY A 25 -9.06 -6.65 -5.77
N LEU A 26 -8.32 -6.58 -4.65
CA LEU A 26 -7.98 -7.75 -3.87
C LEU A 26 -9.23 -8.32 -3.15
N PRO A 27 -9.58 -9.60 -3.39
CA PRO A 27 -10.73 -10.21 -2.74
C PRO A 27 -10.46 -10.48 -1.26
N GLU A 28 -11.49 -10.35 -0.42
CA GLU A 28 -11.41 -10.62 1.04
C GLU A 28 -10.38 -9.75 1.78
N ILE A 29 -9.96 -8.63 1.20
CA ILE A 29 -9.05 -7.64 1.80
C ILE A 29 -9.79 -6.33 1.99
N ARG A 30 -9.75 -5.82 3.22
CA ARG A 30 -10.12 -4.45 3.54
C ARG A 30 -8.87 -3.58 3.54
N LEU A 31 -8.89 -2.52 2.74
CA LEU A 31 -7.84 -1.51 2.74
C LEU A 31 -8.13 -0.44 3.80
N GLN A 32 -7.11 -0.07 4.56
CA GLN A 32 -7.15 1.08 5.45
C GLN A 32 -5.91 1.94 5.20
N LYS A 33 -6.13 3.15 4.67
CA LYS A 33 -5.06 4.12 4.42
C LYS A 33 -4.83 4.97 5.65
N HIS A 34 -3.56 5.24 5.95
CA HIS A 34 -3.12 6.09 7.05
C HIS A 34 -2.05 7.05 6.53
N HIS A 35 -2.17 8.32 6.93
CA HIS A 35 -1.19 9.35 6.60
C HIS A 35 -0.41 9.72 7.84
N VAL A 36 0.91 9.57 7.76
CA VAL A 36 1.83 9.90 8.85
C VAL A 36 2.64 11.12 8.43
N GLN A 37 2.38 12.26 9.08
CA GLN A 37 3.17 13.46 8.88
C GLN A 37 4.41 13.42 9.77
N GLY A 38 5.56 13.12 9.17
CA GLY A 38 6.86 13.24 9.83
C GLY A 38 7.34 14.70 9.86
N LYS A 39 8.48 14.92 10.53
CA LYS A 39 9.11 16.26 10.61
C LYS A 39 9.65 16.77 9.27
N GLY A 40 10.00 15.87 8.34
CA GLY A 40 10.58 16.22 7.04
C GLY A 40 9.83 15.68 5.83
N GLN A 41 8.98 14.66 5.99
CA GLN A 41 8.25 14.04 4.88
C GLN A 41 6.92 13.46 5.34
N ARG A 42 5.96 13.38 4.41
CA ARG A 42 4.68 12.69 4.59
C ARG A 42 4.83 11.25 4.12
N LEU A 43 4.48 10.30 4.97
CA LEU A 43 4.39 8.88 4.63
C LEU A 43 2.92 8.48 4.49
N THR A 44 2.66 7.59 3.54
CA THR A 44 1.35 7.00 3.33
C THR A 44 1.47 5.50 3.53
N GLU A 45 0.77 4.99 4.53
CA GLU A 45 0.72 3.58 4.89
C GLU A 45 -0.64 3.02 4.50
N ILE A 46 -0.67 1.84 3.89
CA ILE A 46 -1.91 1.14 3.56
C ILE A 46 -1.89 -0.23 4.23
N TYR A 47 -2.81 -0.41 5.17
CA TYR A 47 -3.05 -1.67 5.85
C TYR A 47 -3.98 -2.52 4.98
N LEU A 48 -3.52 -3.72 4.63
CA LEU A 48 -4.32 -4.79 4.03
C LEU A 48 -4.75 -5.72 5.16
N ILE A 49 -6.03 -5.61 5.53
CA ILE A 49 -6.64 -6.32 6.65
C ILE A 49 -7.59 -7.37 6.08
N GLY A 50 -7.32 -8.65 6.31
CA GLY A 50 -8.10 -9.75 5.75
C GLY A 50 -7.23 -10.96 5.45
N ASN A 51 -7.67 -11.79 4.50
CA ASN A 51 -6.92 -12.98 4.10
C ASN A 51 -5.75 -12.64 3.17
N THR A 52 -4.64 -12.14 3.75
CA THR A 52 -3.44 -11.77 3.00
C THR A 52 -2.58 -12.96 2.58
N THR A 53 -2.99 -14.20 2.88
CA THR A 53 -2.21 -15.41 2.57
C THR A 53 -2.01 -15.56 1.07
N LYS A 54 -3.06 -15.26 0.29
CA LYS A 54 -3.08 -15.34 -1.17
C LYS A 54 -2.52 -14.09 -1.88
N VAL A 55 -2.16 -13.05 -1.13
CA VAL A 55 -1.65 -11.80 -1.70
C VAL A 55 -0.14 -11.95 -1.86
N ASP A 56 0.34 -11.90 -3.11
CA ASP A 56 1.76 -11.97 -3.39
C ASP A 56 2.46 -10.66 -3.01
N SER A 57 3.46 -10.70 -2.14
CA SER A 57 4.16 -9.49 -1.70
C SER A 57 5.02 -8.86 -2.80
N GLU A 58 5.65 -9.69 -3.63
CA GLU A 58 6.53 -9.21 -4.72
C GLU A 58 5.71 -8.48 -5.79
N GLU A 59 4.50 -8.98 -6.09
CA GLU A 59 3.55 -8.31 -6.98
C GLU A 59 3.19 -6.91 -6.47
N ILE A 60 2.91 -6.78 -5.17
CA ILE A 60 2.57 -5.49 -4.57
C ILE A 60 3.80 -4.56 -4.50
N GLU A 61 4.99 -5.09 -4.21
CA GLU A 61 6.25 -4.31 -4.24
C GLU A 61 6.60 -3.82 -5.64
N SER A 62 6.17 -4.52 -6.68
CA SER A 62 6.40 -4.12 -8.06
C SER A 62 5.47 -3.00 -8.55
N LEU A 63 4.55 -2.52 -7.72
CA LEU A 63 3.65 -1.40 -8.05
C LEU A 63 4.40 -0.05 -8.01
N PRO A 64 4.09 0.89 -8.91
CA PRO A 64 4.90 2.08 -9.14
C PRO A 64 4.95 3.07 -7.96
N SER A 65 3.97 3.04 -7.05
CA SER A 65 3.94 3.94 -5.88
C SER A 65 4.41 3.28 -4.60
N VAL A 66 4.78 1.99 -4.64
CA VAL A 66 5.10 1.20 -3.45
C VAL A 66 6.60 1.26 -3.21
N GLU A 67 6.98 1.61 -1.99
CA GLU A 67 8.37 1.62 -1.54
C GLU A 67 8.75 0.31 -0.87
N SER A 68 7.85 -0.27 -0.06
CA SER A 68 8.11 -1.52 0.65
C SER A 68 6.81 -2.20 1.09
N VAL A 69 6.83 -3.53 1.18
CA VAL A 69 5.71 -4.33 1.69
C VAL A 69 6.15 -5.16 2.89
N ILE A 70 5.39 -5.09 3.97
CA ILE A 70 5.65 -5.81 5.22
C ILE A 70 4.50 -6.77 5.48
N ARG A 71 4.78 -8.08 5.46
CA ARG A 71 3.80 -9.09 5.83
C ARG A 71 3.82 -9.29 7.34
N ILE A 72 2.67 -9.03 7.98
CA ILE A 72 2.48 -9.18 9.44
C ILE A 72 1.94 -10.59 9.79
N SER A 73 1.20 -11.21 8.86
CA SER A 73 0.55 -12.51 9.05
C SER A 73 1.55 -13.65 8.78
N HIS A 74 1.69 -14.58 9.72
CA HIS A 74 2.56 -15.75 9.66
C HIS A 74 1.81 -16.98 9.14
#